data_AF-A0A7S4MNB2-F1
#
_entry.id   AF-A0A7S4MNB2-F1
#
_cell.length_a   1.000
_cell.length_b   1.000
_cell.length_c   1.000
_cell.angle_alpha   90.00
_cell.angle_beta   90.00
_cell.angle_gamma   90.00
#
_symmetry.space_group_name_H-M   'P 1'
#
loop_
_entity.id
_entity.type
_entity.pdbx_description
1 polymer ?
#
loop_
_entity_poly.entity_id
_entity_poly.type
_entity_poly.pdbx_seq_one_letter_code
_entity_poly.pdbx_strand_id
1 'polypeptide(L)'
;MEKQLYDIVEEIVESILSFTYRKLDATFSTVTSSTEFPKGLADEWRNVLAMLITFTKGFPWITSSLCQQLIEFCLVYINRKIFNWLLVIPKLCTGASGITIKYSFSQLLDWVAAASSVDKEIYEEQCNQILHAVNLFFCITNPAVLENSDFLPNMYLHLSPAEVNRLAQNMAKSTKVTDAVLLELSKNAEEDPKPHAVSAREILNHFLTQRS
;
A
#
# COMPACT_ATOMS: atom_id res chain seq x y z
N MET A 1 6.71 -17.10 -34.05
CA MET A 1 5.31 -17.12 -33.58
C MET A 1 5.22 -16.89 -32.09
N GLU A 2 5.86 -17.72 -31.26
CA GLU A 2 5.84 -17.55 -29.79
C GLU A 2 6.39 -16.18 -29.35
N LYS A 3 7.54 -15.76 -29.87
CA LYS A 3 8.11 -14.44 -29.57
C LYS A 3 7.17 -13.27 -29.89
N GLN A 4 6.49 -13.32 -31.03
CA GLN A 4 5.53 -12.28 -31.43
C GLN A 4 4.28 -12.27 -30.54
N LEU A 5 3.83 -13.43 -30.06
CA LEU A 5 2.73 -13.52 -29.12
C LEU A 5 3.12 -12.95 -27.75
N TYR A 6 4.34 -13.21 -27.28
CA TYR A 6 4.89 -12.59 -26.06
C TYR A 6 4.96 -11.07 -26.18
N ASP A 7 5.53 -10.55 -27.28
CA ASP A 7 5.63 -9.11 -27.52
C ASP A 7 4.25 -8.43 -27.50
N ILE A 8 3.23 -9.05 -28.12
CA ILE A 8 1.85 -8.54 -28.12
C ILE A 8 1.23 -8.57 -26.71
N VAL A 9 1.43 -9.65 -25.95
CA VAL A 9 0.89 -9.75 -24.58
C VAL A 9 1.54 -8.72 -23.66
N GLU A 10 2.85 -8.50 -23.79
CA GLU A 10 3.58 -7.49 -23.03
C GLU A 10 3.06 -6.07 -23.32
N GLU A 11 2.90 -5.70 -24.59
CA GLU A 11 2.37 -4.39 -25.00
C GLU A 11 0.93 -4.15 -24.48
N ILE A 12 0.09 -5.20 -24.50
CA ILE A 12 -1.27 -5.15 -23.95
C ILE A 12 -1.22 -4.94 -22.44
N VAL A 13 -0.39 -5.69 -21.72
CA VAL A 13 -0.22 -5.57 -20.27
C VAL A 13 0.28 -4.19 -19.88
N GLU A 14 1.31 -3.67 -20.56
CA GLU A 14 1.84 -2.34 -20.32
C GLU A 14 0.78 -1.26 -20.55
N SER A 15 -0.01 -1.39 -21.62
CA SER A 15 -1.11 -0.47 -21.93
C SER A 15 -2.20 -0.48 -20.87
N ILE A 16 -2.62 -1.68 -20.44
CA ILE A 16 -3.62 -1.88 -19.39
C ILE A 16 -3.15 -1.26 -18.07
N LEU A 17 -1.92 -1.55 -17.65
CA LEU A 17 -1.38 -1.02 -16.39
C LEU A 17 -1.17 0.48 -16.44
N SER A 18 -0.62 1.01 -17.54
CA SER A 18 -0.45 2.46 -17.73
C SER A 18 -1.78 3.21 -17.71
N PHE A 19 -2.84 2.62 -18.26
CA PHE A 19 -4.19 3.16 -18.13
C PHE A 19 -4.70 3.08 -16.69
N THR A 20 -4.55 1.92 -16.05
CA THR A 20 -5.04 1.66 -14.69
C THR A 20 -4.37 2.57 -13.66
N TYR A 21 -3.04 2.73 -13.73
CA TYR A 21 -2.30 3.63 -12.85
C TYR A 21 -2.69 5.09 -13.02
N ARG A 22 -2.92 5.57 -14.25
CA ARG A 22 -3.44 6.93 -14.47
C ARG A 22 -4.80 7.14 -13.81
N LYS A 23 -5.66 6.12 -13.83
CA LYS A 23 -6.96 6.17 -13.15
C LYS A 23 -6.80 6.13 -11.63
N LEU A 24 -5.89 5.30 -11.10
CA LEU A 24 -5.56 5.29 -9.67
C LEU A 24 -5.00 6.65 -9.22
N ASP A 25 -4.09 7.25 -9.97
CA ASP A 25 -3.54 8.59 -9.68
C ASP A 25 -4.65 9.65 -9.56
N ALA A 26 -5.69 9.57 -10.38
CA ALA A 26 -6.81 10.50 -10.30
C ALA A 26 -7.58 10.41 -8.97
N THR A 27 -7.71 9.19 -8.40
CA THR A 27 -8.35 8.98 -7.08
C THR A 27 -7.60 9.67 -5.94
N PHE A 28 -6.29 9.85 -6.11
CA PHE A 28 -5.40 10.41 -5.11
C PHE A 28 -5.35 11.95 -5.10
N SER A 29 -5.91 12.60 -6.11
CA SER A 29 -5.82 14.06 -6.31
C SER A 29 -6.40 14.91 -5.17
N THR A 30 -7.35 14.36 -4.40
CA THR A 30 -8.07 15.05 -3.33
C THR A 30 -7.48 14.83 -1.93
N VAL A 31 -6.52 13.90 -1.79
CA VAL A 31 -6.03 13.49 -0.46
C VAL A 31 -5.08 14.53 0.15
N THR A 32 -4.29 15.22 -0.68
CA THR A 32 -3.36 16.24 -0.20
C THR A 32 -4.08 17.53 0.22
N SER A 33 -5.22 17.84 -0.38
CA SER A 33 -6.03 19.02 -0.08
C SER A 33 -7.01 18.83 1.08
N SER A 34 -7.43 17.60 1.38
CA SER A 34 -8.32 17.27 2.50
C SER A 34 -7.60 17.28 3.86
N THR A 35 -8.32 17.64 4.93
CA THR A 35 -7.82 17.54 6.32
C THR A 35 -7.86 16.10 6.85
N GLU A 36 -8.70 15.25 6.26
CA GLU A 36 -8.90 13.85 6.65
C GLU A 36 -8.66 12.91 5.47
N PHE A 37 -8.40 11.63 5.76
CA PHE A 37 -8.35 10.59 4.74
C PHE A 37 -9.75 10.42 4.11
N PRO A 38 -9.91 10.50 2.77
CA PRO A 38 -11.23 10.46 2.16
C PRO A 38 -11.96 9.12 2.34
N LYS A 39 -13.21 9.16 2.80
CA LYS A 39 -14.02 7.99 3.17
C LYS A 39 -14.63 7.21 1.98
N GLY A 40 -14.29 7.55 0.74
CA GLY A 40 -14.79 6.89 -0.48
C GLY A 40 -13.71 6.27 -1.36
N LEU A 41 -12.44 6.33 -0.95
CA LEU A 41 -11.32 5.87 -1.77
C LEU A 41 -11.40 4.37 -2.12
N ALA A 42 -11.91 3.54 -1.20
CA ALA A 42 -12.09 2.11 -1.45
C ALA A 42 -13.01 1.84 -2.65
N ASP A 43 -14.13 2.57 -2.75
CA ASP A 43 -15.05 2.44 -3.88
C ASP A 43 -14.41 2.93 -5.18
N GLU A 44 -13.63 4.01 -5.13
CA GLU A 44 -12.90 4.53 -6.29
C GLU A 44 -11.86 3.52 -6.80
N TRP A 45 -11.02 2.98 -5.90
CA TRP A 45 -10.05 1.93 -6.26
C TRP A 45 -10.74 0.68 -6.77
N ARG A 46 -11.85 0.26 -6.14
CA ARG A 46 -12.67 -0.86 -6.60
C ARG A 46 -13.13 -0.65 -8.03
N ASN A 47 -13.65 0.53 -8.37
CA ASN A 47 -14.09 0.84 -9.72
C ASN A 47 -12.94 0.75 -10.73
N VAL A 48 -11.74 1.19 -10.35
CA VAL A 48 -10.55 1.09 -11.19
C VAL A 48 -10.10 -0.37 -11.39
N LEU A 49 -10.07 -1.17 -10.32
CA LEU A 49 -9.74 -2.60 -10.40
C LEU A 49 -10.82 -3.41 -11.14
N ALA A 50 -12.09 -3.03 -11.05
CA ALA A 50 -13.17 -3.65 -11.81
C ALA A 50 -12.98 -3.46 -13.31
N MET A 51 -12.54 -2.26 -13.74
CA MET A 51 -12.16 -2.04 -15.14
C MET A 51 -11.01 -2.95 -15.55
N LEU A 52 -9.93 -3.03 -14.74
CA LEU A 52 -8.80 -3.93 -15.00
C LEU A 52 -9.27 -5.38 -15.19
N ILE A 53 -10.05 -5.92 -14.26
CA ILE A 53 -10.56 -7.30 -14.29
C ILE A 53 -11.48 -7.53 -15.50
N THR A 54 -12.30 -6.53 -15.85
CA THR A 54 -13.19 -6.64 -17.02
C THR A 54 -12.39 -6.64 -18.32
N PHE A 55 -11.39 -5.76 -18.42
CA PHE A 55 -10.48 -5.73 -19.57
C PHE A 55 -9.74 -7.04 -19.71
N THR A 56 -9.16 -7.58 -18.64
CA THR A 56 -8.41 -8.84 -18.69
C THR A 56 -9.29 -10.02 -19.09
N LYS A 57 -10.52 -10.11 -18.59
CA LYS A 57 -11.51 -11.13 -19.00
C LYS A 57 -11.93 -11.02 -20.47
N GLY A 58 -11.79 -9.85 -21.08
CA GLY A 58 -12.04 -9.63 -22.51
C GLY A 58 -10.97 -10.24 -23.43
N PHE A 59 -9.84 -10.68 -22.89
CA PHE A 59 -8.73 -11.27 -23.66
C PHE A 59 -8.51 -12.74 -23.28
N PRO A 60 -8.83 -13.70 -24.16
CA PRO A 60 -8.80 -15.13 -23.83
C PRO A 60 -7.40 -15.68 -23.55
N TRP A 61 -6.34 -14.96 -23.91
CA TRP A 61 -4.93 -15.30 -23.66
C TRP A 61 -4.39 -14.76 -22.33
N ILE A 62 -5.12 -13.88 -21.64
CA ILE A 62 -4.74 -13.45 -20.29
C ILE A 62 -5.24 -14.50 -19.30
N THR A 63 -4.30 -15.26 -18.74
CA THR A 63 -4.60 -16.29 -17.75
C THR A 63 -5.07 -15.68 -16.42
N SER A 64 -5.79 -16.47 -15.60
CA SER A 64 -6.17 -16.05 -14.25
C SER A 64 -4.95 -15.65 -13.40
N SER A 65 -3.82 -16.35 -13.58
CA SER A 65 -2.55 -16.02 -12.91
C SER A 65 -2.00 -14.66 -13.33
N LEU A 66 -2.04 -14.34 -14.63
CA LEU A 66 -1.63 -13.00 -15.10
C LEU A 66 -2.60 -11.93 -14.59
N CYS A 67 -3.91 -12.17 -14.60
CA CYS A 67 -4.88 -11.25 -14.02
C CYS A 67 -4.61 -10.99 -12.53
N GLN A 68 -4.31 -12.04 -11.76
CA GLN A 68 -3.93 -11.92 -10.35
C GLN A 68 -2.69 -11.02 -10.19
N GLN A 69 -1.64 -11.21 -10.98
CA GLN A 69 -0.42 -10.39 -10.91
C GLN A 69 -0.71 -8.91 -11.22
N LEU A 70 -1.56 -8.63 -12.20
CA LEU A 70 -1.94 -7.25 -12.53
C LEU A 70 -2.67 -6.56 -11.36
N ILE A 71 -3.50 -7.31 -10.64
CA ILE A 71 -4.17 -6.84 -9.42
C ILE A 71 -3.14 -6.58 -8.32
N GLU A 72 -2.21 -7.52 -8.07
CA GLU A 72 -1.13 -7.37 -7.10
C GLU A 72 -0.32 -6.10 -7.37
N PHE A 73 0.03 -5.81 -8.63
CA PHE A 73 0.74 -4.59 -9.02
C PHE A 73 -0.03 -3.32 -8.66
N CYS A 74 -1.34 -3.32 -8.87
CA CYS A 74 -2.19 -2.19 -8.49
C CYS A 74 -2.28 -2.02 -6.98
N LEU A 75 -2.36 -3.12 -6.21
CA LEU A 75 -2.37 -3.07 -4.75
C LEU A 75 -1.05 -2.56 -4.18
N VAL A 76 0.09 -3.02 -4.71
CA VAL A 76 1.43 -2.51 -4.35
C VAL A 76 1.52 -1.01 -4.64
N TYR A 77 0.99 -0.56 -5.77
CA TYR A 77 0.95 0.85 -6.14
C TYR A 77 0.14 1.69 -5.14
N ILE A 78 -1.07 1.23 -4.79
CA ILE A 78 -1.94 1.89 -3.79
C ILE A 78 -1.24 1.93 -2.43
N ASN A 79 -0.70 0.79 -1.99
CA ASN A 79 0.06 0.65 -0.74
C ASN A 79 1.21 1.67 -0.67
N ARG A 80 2.08 1.73 -1.69
CA ARG A 80 3.21 2.68 -1.75
C ARG A 80 2.77 4.14 -1.74
N LYS A 81 1.73 4.50 -2.51
CA LYS A 81 1.21 5.88 -2.56
C LYS A 81 0.79 6.36 -1.18
N ILE A 82 -0.05 5.57 -0.50
CA ILE A 82 -0.59 5.98 0.78
C ILE A 82 0.50 5.95 1.85
N PHE A 83 1.36 4.92 1.85
CA PHE A 83 2.46 4.83 2.80
C PHE A 83 3.41 6.04 2.69
N ASN A 84 3.79 6.44 1.47
CA ASN A 84 4.59 7.64 1.25
C ASN A 84 3.94 8.90 1.82
N TRP A 85 2.60 9.01 1.71
CA TRP A 85 1.89 10.13 2.33
C TRP A 85 1.95 10.09 3.86
N LEU A 86 1.84 8.92 4.49
CA LEU A 86 2.02 8.81 5.94
C LEU A 86 3.42 9.24 6.38
N LEU A 87 4.45 9.05 5.56
CA LEU A 87 5.81 9.52 5.85
C LEU A 87 5.96 11.05 5.75
N VAL A 88 5.21 11.72 4.88
CA VAL A 88 5.41 13.15 4.58
C VAL A 88 4.28 14.09 5.02
N ILE A 89 3.09 13.57 5.33
CA ILE A 89 1.88 14.35 5.66
C ILE A 89 1.42 14.01 7.10
N PRO A 90 1.89 14.75 8.12
CA PRO A 90 1.59 14.44 9.53
C PRO A 90 0.11 14.41 9.90
N LYS A 91 -0.72 15.22 9.24
CA LYS A 91 -2.18 15.26 9.47
C LYS A 91 -2.86 13.91 9.17
N LEU A 92 -2.25 13.06 8.35
CA LEU A 92 -2.77 11.72 8.03
C LEU A 92 -2.38 10.67 9.08
N CYS A 93 -1.43 10.96 9.97
CA CYS A 93 -0.97 10.04 11.01
C CYS A 93 -1.81 10.20 12.29
N THR A 94 -3.06 9.74 12.24
CA THR A 94 -3.97 9.72 13.40
C THR A 94 -4.65 8.37 13.51
N GLY A 95 -5.13 8.01 14.70
CA GLY A 95 -5.92 6.78 14.88
C GLY A 95 -7.17 6.75 13.98
N ALA A 96 -7.85 7.89 13.79
CA ALA A 96 -9.03 7.99 12.94
C ALA A 96 -8.70 7.72 11.45
N SER A 97 -7.60 8.30 10.95
CA SER A 97 -7.10 8.01 9.60
C SER A 97 -6.70 6.54 9.48
N GLY A 98 -6.03 5.99 10.50
CA GLY A 98 -5.65 4.57 10.55
C GLY A 98 -6.86 3.63 10.44
N ILE A 99 -7.96 3.92 11.13
CA ILE A 99 -9.22 3.14 11.03
C ILE A 99 -9.76 3.22 9.61
N THR A 100 -9.81 4.44 9.04
CA THR A 100 -10.37 4.66 7.71
C THR A 100 -9.57 3.91 6.64
N ILE A 101 -8.23 3.96 6.72
CA ILE A 101 -7.34 3.23 5.82
C ILE A 101 -7.55 1.72 5.99
N LYS A 102 -7.51 1.20 7.22
CA LYS A 102 -7.69 -0.25 7.48
C LYS A 102 -9.02 -0.77 6.95
N TYR A 103 -10.10 -0.02 7.18
CA TYR A 103 -11.43 -0.36 6.66
C TYR A 103 -11.47 -0.35 5.13
N SER A 104 -10.88 0.69 4.51
CA SER A 104 -10.81 0.84 3.06
C SER A 104 -10.07 -0.34 2.41
N PHE A 105 -8.92 -0.74 2.98
CA PHE A 105 -8.17 -1.89 2.50
C PHE A 105 -8.93 -3.19 2.73
N SER A 106 -9.56 -3.42 3.88
CA SER A 106 -10.34 -4.65 4.10
C SER A 106 -11.44 -4.79 3.06
N GLN A 107 -12.24 -3.74 2.84
CA GLN A 107 -13.31 -3.77 1.83
C GLN A 107 -12.78 -4.04 0.42
N LEU A 108 -11.67 -3.40 0.05
CA LEU A 108 -11.04 -3.61 -1.25
C LEU A 108 -10.55 -5.06 -1.39
N LEU A 109 -9.83 -5.57 -0.40
CA LEU A 109 -9.24 -6.91 -0.40
C LEU A 109 -10.32 -8.01 -0.41
N ASP A 110 -11.38 -7.86 0.39
CA ASP A 110 -12.53 -8.78 0.40
C ASP A 110 -13.20 -8.84 -0.99
N TRP A 111 -13.38 -7.67 -1.63
CA TRP A 111 -13.99 -7.61 -2.96
C TRP A 111 -13.07 -8.20 -4.04
N VAL A 112 -11.77 -7.85 -4.02
CA VAL A 112 -10.80 -8.33 -5.01
C VAL A 112 -10.69 -9.85 -4.92
N ALA A 113 -10.56 -10.41 -3.71
CA ALA A 113 -10.52 -11.85 -3.48
C ALA A 113 -11.74 -12.57 -4.08
N ALA A 114 -12.94 -12.02 -3.86
CA ALA A 114 -14.17 -12.56 -4.46
C ALA A 114 -14.17 -12.42 -6.00
N ALA A 115 -13.70 -11.30 -6.54
CA ALA A 115 -13.74 -11.02 -7.97
C ALA A 115 -12.73 -11.84 -8.80
N SER A 116 -11.59 -12.20 -8.20
CA SER A 116 -10.54 -13.02 -8.80
C SER A 116 -10.58 -14.50 -8.38
N SER A 117 -11.36 -14.85 -7.36
CA SER A 117 -11.38 -16.19 -6.76
C SER A 117 -9.99 -16.62 -6.22
N VAL A 118 -9.27 -15.66 -5.64
CA VAL A 118 -7.95 -15.84 -5.01
C VAL A 118 -8.09 -15.53 -3.51
N ASP A 119 -7.37 -16.25 -2.66
CA ASP A 119 -7.41 -16.03 -1.22
C ASP A 119 -6.97 -14.61 -0.85
N LYS A 120 -7.72 -14.00 0.07
CA LYS A 120 -7.48 -12.62 0.54
C LYS A 120 -6.06 -12.41 1.05
N GLU A 121 -5.50 -13.40 1.74
CA GLU A 121 -4.19 -13.35 2.39
C GLU A 121 -3.08 -13.03 1.38
N ILE A 122 -3.17 -13.57 0.15
CA ILE A 122 -2.20 -13.31 -0.93
C ILE A 122 -2.18 -11.82 -1.31
N TYR A 123 -3.34 -11.16 -1.32
CA TYR A 123 -3.44 -9.73 -1.60
C TYR A 123 -3.10 -8.86 -0.38
N GLU A 124 -3.38 -9.36 0.82
CA GLU A 124 -3.03 -8.67 2.07
C GLU A 124 -1.51 -8.54 2.22
N GLU A 125 -0.75 -9.54 1.78
CA GLU A 125 0.71 -9.49 1.74
C GLU A 125 1.25 -8.28 0.95
N GLN A 126 0.58 -7.91 -0.15
CA GLN A 126 0.96 -6.75 -0.97
C GLN A 126 0.71 -5.39 -0.27
N CYS A 127 -0.10 -5.41 0.79
CA CYS A 127 -0.50 -4.24 1.58
C CYS A 127 0.10 -4.26 2.99
N ASN A 128 0.98 -5.22 3.31
CA ASN A 128 1.50 -5.39 4.67
C ASN A 128 2.17 -4.12 5.21
N GLN A 129 2.92 -3.40 4.39
CA GLN A 129 3.62 -2.18 4.81
C GLN A 129 2.65 -1.15 5.41
N ILE A 130 1.57 -0.82 4.69
CA ILE A 130 0.59 0.15 5.20
C ILE A 130 -0.23 -0.40 6.37
N LEU A 131 -0.58 -1.69 6.36
CA LEU A 131 -1.35 -2.29 7.45
C LEU A 131 -0.57 -2.26 8.76
N HIS A 132 0.73 -2.55 8.71
CA HIS A 132 1.65 -2.41 9.84
C HIS A 132 1.83 -0.94 10.26
N ALA A 133 1.95 -0.02 9.30
CA ALA A 133 2.08 1.41 9.56
C ALA A 133 0.85 1.99 10.29
N VAL A 134 -0.37 1.60 9.90
CA VAL A 134 -1.58 2.07 10.58
C VAL A 134 -1.83 1.35 11.90
N ASN A 135 -1.40 0.08 12.03
CA ASN A 135 -1.44 -0.63 13.31
C ASN A 135 -0.56 0.08 14.36
N LEU A 136 0.60 0.62 13.95
CA LEU A 136 1.45 1.46 14.80
C LEU A 136 0.67 2.60 15.45
N PHE A 137 -0.26 3.24 14.72
CA PHE A 137 -1.05 4.37 15.24
C PHE A 137 -1.97 4.02 16.42
N PHE A 138 -2.30 2.74 16.61
CA PHE A 138 -3.08 2.30 17.77
C PHE A 138 -2.18 1.85 18.92
N CYS A 139 -0.96 1.41 18.60
CA CYS A 139 -0.01 0.86 19.55
C CYS A 139 0.77 1.96 20.30
N ILE A 140 1.30 2.96 19.58
CA ILE A 140 2.27 3.90 20.15
C ILE A 140 1.68 4.95 21.10
N THR A 141 0.35 5.08 21.14
CA THR A 141 -0.33 5.88 22.18
C THR A 141 -0.34 5.18 23.54
N ASN A 142 -0.05 3.88 23.59
CA ASN A 142 0.01 3.10 24.82
C ASN A 142 1.47 2.71 25.13
N PRO A 143 2.12 3.33 26.14
CA PRO A 143 3.50 3.04 26.49
C PRO A 143 3.77 1.56 26.80
N ALA A 144 2.78 0.84 27.35
CA ALA A 144 2.92 -0.58 27.70
C ALA A 144 3.15 -1.48 26.47
N VAL A 145 2.84 -1.01 25.25
CA VAL A 145 3.09 -1.79 24.03
C VAL A 145 4.59 -1.86 23.71
N LEU A 146 5.36 -0.83 24.09
CA LEU A 146 6.82 -0.86 23.95
C LEU A 146 7.51 -1.73 25.01
N GLU A 147 6.81 -2.05 26.11
CA GLU A 147 7.32 -2.99 27.12
C GLU A 147 7.27 -4.44 26.63
N ASN A 148 6.50 -4.73 25.58
CA ASN A 148 6.52 -6.01 24.90
C ASN A 148 7.79 -6.13 24.05
N SER A 149 8.69 -7.03 24.44
CA SER A 149 9.95 -7.31 23.75
C SER A 149 9.80 -7.68 22.28
N ASP A 150 8.64 -8.21 21.90
CA ASP A 150 8.40 -8.73 20.56
C ASP A 150 7.76 -7.69 19.63
N PHE A 151 7.28 -6.56 20.17
CA PHE A 151 6.56 -5.57 19.38
C PHE A 151 7.44 -4.92 18.30
N LEU A 152 8.58 -4.33 18.70
CA LEU A 152 9.47 -3.66 17.76
C LEU A 152 10.13 -4.64 16.76
N PRO A 153 10.64 -5.82 17.18
CA PRO A 153 11.13 -6.82 16.24
C PRO A 153 10.10 -7.21 15.19
N ASN A 154 8.85 -7.46 15.59
CA ASN A 154 7.77 -7.79 14.64
C ASN A 154 7.46 -6.62 13.70
N MET A 155 7.53 -5.38 14.18
CA MET A 155 7.36 -4.21 13.32
C MET A 155 8.48 -4.08 12.29
N TYR A 156 9.71 -4.40 12.69
CA TYR A 156 10.89 -4.31 11.83
C TYR A 156 10.97 -5.36 10.73
N LEU A 157 10.11 -6.38 10.77
CA LEU A 157 9.93 -7.32 9.64
C LEU A 157 9.28 -6.66 8.43
N HIS A 158 8.52 -5.58 8.63
CA HIS A 158 7.70 -4.96 7.58
C HIS A 158 8.01 -3.48 7.37
N LEU A 159 8.59 -2.80 8.37
CA LEU A 159 8.93 -1.38 8.35
C LEU A 159 10.36 -1.19 8.83
N SER A 160 11.17 -0.43 8.12
CA SER A 160 12.48 -0.04 8.64
C SER A 160 12.35 0.76 9.94
N PRO A 161 13.35 0.69 10.85
CA PRO A 161 13.36 1.52 12.06
C PRO A 161 13.19 3.02 11.79
N ALA A 162 13.76 3.49 10.69
CA ALA A 162 13.60 4.85 10.16
C ALA A 162 12.13 5.20 9.87
N GLU A 163 11.41 4.32 9.16
CA GLU A 163 9.98 4.49 8.86
C GLU A 163 9.14 4.49 10.14
N VAL A 164 9.38 3.56 11.07
CA VAL A 164 8.66 3.50 12.35
C VAL A 164 8.84 4.80 13.14
N ASN A 165 10.07 5.27 13.30
CA ASN A 165 10.36 6.53 13.99
C ASN A 165 9.70 7.72 13.29
N ARG A 166 9.78 7.80 11.96
CA ARG A 166 9.17 8.89 11.19
C ARG A 166 7.64 8.93 11.35
N LEU A 167 6.98 7.77 11.29
CA LEU A 167 5.54 7.66 11.49
C LEU A 167 5.14 8.10 12.90
N ALA A 168 5.90 7.70 13.92
CA ALA A 168 5.67 8.10 15.31
C ALA A 168 5.83 9.61 15.52
N GLN A 169 6.88 10.22 14.96
CA GLN A 169 7.08 11.67 14.99
C GLN A 169 5.97 12.43 14.27
N ASN A 170 5.50 11.93 13.13
CA ASN A 170 4.38 12.52 12.41
C ASN A 170 3.08 12.43 13.23
N MET A 171 2.86 11.29 13.89
CA MET A 171 1.72 11.12 14.77
C MET A 171 1.77 12.04 15.99
N ALA A 172 2.94 12.26 16.58
CA ALA A 172 3.14 13.16 17.72
C ALA A 172 2.74 14.63 17.42
N LYS A 173 2.71 15.03 16.15
CA LYS A 173 2.25 16.37 15.73
C LYS A 173 0.73 16.54 15.82
N SER A 174 -0.01 15.44 15.81
CA SER A 174 -1.49 15.43 15.73
C SER A 174 -2.16 14.71 16.91
N THR A 175 -1.42 13.81 17.58
CA THR A 175 -1.90 12.96 18.67
C THR A 175 -0.87 12.96 19.81
N LYS A 176 -1.32 12.84 21.06
CA LYS A 176 -0.42 12.80 22.21
C LYS A 176 0.37 11.48 22.24
N VAL A 177 1.64 11.54 21.84
CA VAL A 177 2.65 10.48 21.99
C VAL A 177 3.66 10.98 23.03
N THR A 178 4.12 10.11 23.93
CA THR A 178 5.05 10.53 24.99
C THR A 178 6.48 10.69 24.45
N ASP A 179 7.23 11.66 24.99
CA ASP A 179 8.63 11.88 24.59
C ASP A 179 9.52 10.67 24.82
N ALA A 180 9.22 9.87 25.86
CA ALA A 180 9.92 8.61 26.13
C ALA A 180 9.75 7.58 25.00
N VAL A 181 8.53 7.47 24.45
CA VAL A 181 8.24 6.59 23.29
C VAL A 181 9.03 7.06 22.06
N LEU A 182 9.02 8.38 21.79
CA LEU A 182 9.77 8.94 20.64
C LEU A 182 11.28 8.75 20.79
N LEU A 183 11.81 8.94 22.00
CA LEU A 183 13.23 8.73 22.27
C LEU A 183 13.62 7.27 22.06
N GLU A 184 12.82 6.31 22.53
CA GLU A 184 13.09 4.89 22.35
C GLU A 184 13.12 4.48 20.87
N LEU A 185 12.13 4.95 20.08
CA LEU A 185 12.09 4.68 18.65
C LEU A 185 13.26 5.33 17.89
N SER A 186 13.71 6.51 18.33
CA SER A 186 14.81 7.23 17.70
C SER A 186 16.17 6.53 17.86
N LYS A 187 16.37 5.73 18.91
CA LYS A 187 17.63 5.01 19.14
C LYS A 187 17.98 4.03 18.03
N ASN A 188 16.96 3.49 17.36
CA ASN A 188 17.11 2.51 16.29
C ASN A 188 17.06 3.15 14.89
N ALA A 189 16.81 4.45 14.79
CA ALA A 189 16.67 5.14 13.50
C ALA A 189 18.00 5.78 13.09
N GLU A 190 18.70 5.17 12.14
CA GLU A 190 20.00 5.66 11.67
C GLU A 190 19.89 6.75 10.57
N GLU A 191 18.81 6.76 9.78
CA GLU A 191 18.59 7.73 8.70
C GLU A 191 17.11 8.12 8.54
N ASP A 192 16.83 9.28 7.93
CA ASP A 192 15.47 9.68 7.56
C ASP A 192 14.98 8.86 6.36
N PRO A 193 13.80 8.23 6.42
CA PRO A 193 13.33 7.37 5.34
C PRO A 193 12.96 8.22 4.12
N LYS A 194 13.47 7.82 2.94
CA LYS A 194 13.07 8.43 1.68
C LYS A 194 11.77 7.82 1.20
N PRO A 195 10.84 8.62 0.63
CA PRO A 195 9.65 8.08 -0.02
C PRO A 195 10.04 7.03 -1.07
N HIS A 196 9.32 5.92 -1.08
CA HIS A 196 9.53 4.86 -2.08
C HIS A 196 9.23 5.40 -3.47
N ALA A 197 10.04 5.03 -4.45
CA ALA A 197 9.74 5.39 -5.82
C ALA A 197 8.43 4.72 -6.26
N VAL A 198 7.51 5.53 -6.79
CA VAL A 198 6.18 5.09 -7.24
C VAL A 198 6.11 5.18 -8.75
N SER A 199 7.02 4.50 -9.44
CA SER A 199 6.97 4.36 -10.89
C SER A 199 6.26 3.05 -11.25
N ALA A 200 5.23 3.15 -12.08
CA ALA A 200 4.58 2.02 -12.73
C ALA A 200 5.58 1.04 -13.35
N ARG A 201 6.60 1.61 -14.02
CA ARG A 201 7.65 0.86 -14.73
C ARG A 201 8.63 0.19 -13.77
N GLU A 202 8.94 0.81 -12.64
CA GLU A 202 9.81 0.20 -11.63
C GLU A 202 9.10 -0.93 -10.88
N ILE A 203 7.80 -0.78 -10.60
CA ILE A 203 6.99 -1.84 -10.00
C ILE A 203 6.92 -3.03 -10.97
N LEU A 204 6.66 -2.78 -12.26
CA LEU A 204 6.73 -3.82 -13.30
C LEU A 204 8.09 -4.51 -13.36
N ASN A 205 9.17 -3.73 -13.44
CA ASN A 205 10.53 -4.26 -13.57
C ASN A 205 10.95 -5.09 -12.34
N HIS A 206 10.64 -4.64 -11.12
CA HIS A 206 11.04 -5.33 -9.89
C HIS A 206 10.47 -6.75 -9.81
N PHE A 207 9.21 -6.92 -10.18
CA PHE A 207 8.56 -8.23 -10.14
C PHE A 207 8.96 -9.15 -11.30
N LEU A 208 9.22 -8.62 -12.50
CA LEU A 208 9.78 -9.39 -13.61
C LEU A 208 11.18 -9.94 -13.27
N THR A 209 11.99 -9.19 -12.51
CA THR A 209 13.34 -9.59 -12.10
C THR A 209 13.40 -10.52 -10.88
N GLN A 210 12.38 -10.54 -10.02
CA GLN A 210 12.38 -11.40 -8.82
C GLN A 210 11.92 -12.84 -9.08
N ARG A 211 11.44 -13.14 -10.29
CA ARG A 211 10.97 -14.49 -10.68
C ARG A 211 11.78 -15.13 -11.82
N SER A 212 12.88 -14.49 -12.25
CA SER A 212 13.84 -15.03 -13.23
C SER A 212 15.01 -15.74 -12.55
#